data_AF-A0A7X4E0V3-F1
#
_entry.id   AF-A0A7X4E0V3-F1
#
_cell.length_a   1.000
_cell.length_b   1.000
_cell.length_c   1.000
_cell.angle_alpha   90.00
_cell.angle_beta   90.00
_cell.angle_gamma   90.00
#
_symmetry.space_group_name_H-M   'P 1'
#
loop_
_entity.id
_entity.type
_entity.pdbx_description
1 polymer ?
#
loop_
_entity_poly.entity_id
_entity_poly.type
_entity_poly.pdbx_seq_one_letter_code
_entity_poly.pdbx_strand_id
1 'polypeptide(L)'
;MGHYGVANSVALEMAGIDADTPDPPGGTIDRDDAGQPTGVLKESAMGLVTRLIPRLGPDQQREGIRSLAGAFNAACMTGGKDPGITQATWDAYADVLADGDLTVRIFVLWSALDGPIEEVRAYAERLAAFTRPHESTGDDRLIAGGVKLYIDGSGGARTAWLYDDWNREFTGTDTGNRGYPTMDPDELRQRFRAYHDAGLHVGMHAIGARAIDWTVESIQEALAATPTRGLRHSIIHSNIPSDHALDAMAELQRDWGAGYPEPSPTFTWWIGDTYAGNFGPERALRLNPFRSYQERGMIWASGSDFFVTPFPARYGVWASVARRPLLGVYGEAPYGTAESVDAETALRSFTVWAAHQMFLEDKVGTIEPGKYADLAVWDRDPLSVPTEELRDMVCEMTVFNGEVVFRGDG
;
A
#
# COMPACT_ATOMS: atom_id res chain seq x y z
N MET A 1 8.59 -5.28 -2.06
CA MET A 1 9.99 -4.80 -1.94
C MET A 1 9.94 -3.37 -1.47
N GLY A 2 10.90 -2.93 -0.66
CA GLY A 2 11.08 -1.50 -0.40
C GLY A 2 11.52 -0.76 -1.67
N HIS A 3 11.46 0.57 -1.64
CA HIS A 3 11.74 1.44 -2.79
C HIS A 3 13.24 1.78 -2.99
N TYR A 4 14.09 1.31 -2.10
CA TYR A 4 15.53 1.35 -2.27
C TYR A 4 16.17 0.20 -1.50
N GLY A 5 17.36 -0.21 -1.92
CA GLY A 5 18.15 -1.25 -1.28
C GLY A 5 19.63 -0.88 -1.27
N VAL A 6 20.40 -1.54 -0.39
CA VAL A 6 21.85 -1.42 -0.35
C VAL A 6 22.49 -2.73 -0.80
N ALA A 7 23.40 -2.66 -1.76
CA ALA A 7 24.21 -3.76 -2.24
C ALA A 7 25.68 -3.53 -1.86
N ASN A 8 26.35 -4.57 -1.37
CA ASN A 8 27.79 -4.50 -1.14
C ASN A 8 28.57 -4.56 -2.46
N SER A 9 29.87 -4.28 -2.42
CA SER A 9 30.74 -4.27 -3.60
C SER A 9 30.72 -5.58 -4.39
N VAL A 10 30.66 -6.73 -3.72
CA VAL A 10 30.60 -8.06 -4.36
C VAL A 10 29.30 -8.22 -5.16
N ALA A 11 28.16 -7.80 -4.61
CA ALA A 11 26.88 -7.87 -5.30
C ALA A 11 26.82 -6.92 -6.51
N LEU A 12 27.41 -5.73 -6.40
CA LEU A 12 27.55 -4.79 -7.52
C LEU A 12 28.42 -5.38 -8.64
N GLU A 13 29.56 -5.98 -8.29
CA GLU A 13 30.45 -6.64 -9.25
C GLU A 13 29.74 -7.80 -9.97
N MET A 14 29.05 -8.66 -9.23
CA MET A 14 28.24 -9.75 -9.82
C MET A 14 27.13 -9.24 -10.74
N ALA A 15 26.57 -8.07 -10.43
CA ALA A 15 25.54 -7.41 -11.25
C ALA A 15 26.13 -6.66 -12.45
N GLY A 16 27.46 -6.51 -12.53
CA GLY A 16 28.13 -5.71 -13.55
C GLY A 16 27.85 -4.21 -13.41
N ILE A 17 27.68 -3.72 -12.18
CA ILE A 17 27.43 -2.30 -11.90
C ILE A 17 28.75 -1.62 -11.54
N ASP A 18 29.09 -0.59 -12.32
CA ASP A 18 30.26 0.27 -12.17
C ASP A 18 29.90 1.76 -12.36
N ALA A 19 30.93 2.61 -12.43
CA ALA A 19 30.77 4.06 -12.62
C ALA A 19 30.11 4.44 -13.96
N ASP A 20 30.31 3.63 -15.00
CA ASP A 20 29.81 3.89 -16.35
C ASP A 20 28.41 3.30 -16.59
N THR A 21 27.91 2.49 -15.66
CA THR A 21 26.58 1.91 -15.72
C THR A 21 25.51 3.02 -15.70
N PRO A 22 24.64 3.11 -16.72
CA PRO A 22 23.59 4.12 -16.74
C PRO A 22 22.45 3.77 -15.77
N ASP A 23 21.73 4.80 -15.32
CA ASP A 23 20.47 4.62 -14.62
C ASP A 23 19.43 3.94 -15.53
N PRO A 24 18.70 2.92 -15.06
CA PRO A 24 17.61 2.34 -15.82
C PRO A 24 16.39 3.28 -15.84
N PRO A 25 15.47 3.14 -16.82
CA PRO A 25 14.20 3.85 -16.80
C PRO A 25 13.46 3.66 -15.47
N GLY A 26 13.04 4.76 -14.84
CA GLY A 26 12.32 4.73 -13.57
C GLY A 26 13.16 4.26 -12.37
N GLY A 27 14.48 4.39 -12.42
CA GLY A 27 15.38 4.02 -11.32
C GLY A 27 16.64 4.86 -11.27
N THR A 28 17.34 4.80 -10.13
CA THR A 28 18.57 5.58 -9.91
C THR A 28 19.61 4.75 -9.17
N ILE A 29 20.84 4.77 -9.65
CA ILE A 29 22.02 4.25 -8.97
C ILE A 29 22.70 5.42 -8.26
N ASP A 30 22.68 5.40 -6.94
CA ASP A 30 23.30 6.45 -6.14
C ASP A 30 24.83 6.42 -6.30
N ARG A 31 25.43 7.61 -6.45
CA ARG A 31 26.86 7.79 -6.75
C ARG A 31 27.49 8.78 -5.79
N ASP A 32 28.75 8.53 -5.44
CA ASP A 32 29.56 9.48 -4.68
C ASP A 32 30.11 10.61 -5.57
N ASP A 33 30.84 11.55 -4.96
CA ASP A 33 31.46 12.69 -5.65
C ASP A 33 32.50 12.27 -6.71
N ALA A 34 33.00 11.03 -6.65
CA ALA A 34 33.92 10.45 -7.62
C ALA A 34 33.20 9.67 -8.74
N GLY A 35 31.86 9.68 -8.74
CA GLY A 35 31.01 8.96 -9.69
C GLY A 35 30.91 7.46 -9.44
N GLN A 36 31.44 6.95 -8.32
CA GLN A 36 31.39 5.52 -8.02
C GLN A 36 30.03 5.15 -7.42
N PRO A 37 29.44 3.99 -7.78
CA PRO A 37 28.22 3.50 -7.14
C PRO A 37 28.41 3.36 -5.62
N THR A 38 27.54 3.98 -4.82
CA THR A 38 27.58 3.87 -3.34
C THR A 38 27.03 2.54 -2.83
N GLY A 39 26.38 1.78 -3.72
CA GLY A 39 25.62 0.58 -3.40
C GLY A 39 24.15 0.84 -3.10
N VAL A 40 23.72 2.10 -2.96
CA VAL A 40 22.30 2.43 -2.83
C VAL A 40 21.64 2.42 -4.22
N LEU A 41 20.64 1.56 -4.39
CA LEU A 41 19.87 1.38 -5.62
C LEU A 41 18.41 1.74 -5.34
N LYS A 42 17.83 2.61 -6.17
CA LYS A 42 16.46 3.14 -5.99
C LYS A 42 15.54 2.64 -7.10
N GLU A 43 14.32 2.27 -6.74
CA GLU A 43 13.26 1.85 -7.65
C GLU A 43 13.71 0.73 -8.62
N SER A 44 13.55 0.89 -9.94
CA SER A 44 13.88 -0.15 -10.93
C SER A 44 15.37 -0.53 -10.94
N ALA A 45 16.26 0.34 -10.44
CA ALA A 45 17.69 0.04 -10.31
C ALA A 45 17.98 -1.11 -9.34
N MET A 46 17.10 -1.36 -8.36
CA MET A 46 17.21 -2.54 -7.50
C MET A 46 17.16 -3.84 -8.32
N GLY A 47 16.40 -3.85 -9.42
CA GLY A 47 16.28 -4.98 -10.36
C GLY A 47 17.61 -5.43 -10.95
N LEU A 48 18.60 -4.53 -11.04
CA LEU A 48 19.93 -4.86 -11.53
C LEU A 48 20.65 -5.88 -10.63
N VAL A 49 20.39 -5.83 -9.32
CA VAL A 49 20.95 -6.77 -8.34
C VAL A 49 19.96 -7.88 -8.00
N THR A 50 18.68 -7.56 -7.78
CA THR A 50 17.71 -8.56 -7.29
C THR A 50 17.41 -9.67 -8.30
N ARG A 51 17.67 -9.45 -9.60
CA ARG A 51 17.64 -10.52 -10.63
C ARG A 51 18.62 -11.66 -10.36
N LEU A 52 19.65 -11.43 -9.54
CA LEU A 52 20.63 -12.45 -9.14
C LEU A 52 20.14 -13.30 -7.96
N ILE A 53 19.09 -12.87 -7.27
CA ILE A 53 18.50 -13.60 -6.15
C ILE A 53 17.64 -14.73 -6.73
N PRO A 54 17.87 -15.99 -6.35
CA PRO A 54 17.04 -17.11 -6.80
C PRO A 54 15.56 -16.87 -6.46
N ARG A 55 14.67 -17.14 -7.42
CA ARG A 55 13.23 -17.08 -7.16
C ARG A 55 12.82 -18.14 -6.15
N LEU A 56 11.86 -17.80 -5.29
CA LEU A 56 11.27 -18.75 -4.36
C LEU A 56 10.57 -19.88 -5.13
N GLY A 57 10.89 -21.12 -4.78
CA GLY A 57 10.17 -22.28 -5.29
C GLY A 57 8.72 -22.33 -4.77
N PRO A 58 7.83 -23.11 -5.40
CA PRO A 58 6.43 -23.23 -4.99
C PRO A 58 6.26 -23.58 -3.50
N ASP A 59 7.04 -24.54 -3.01
CA ASP A 59 7.00 -24.99 -1.60
C ASP A 59 7.36 -23.86 -0.63
N GLN A 60 8.35 -23.03 -0.99
CA GLN A 60 8.75 -21.88 -0.18
C GLN A 60 7.67 -20.79 -0.17
N GLN A 61 6.97 -20.58 -1.30
CA GLN A 61 5.85 -19.63 -1.35
C GLN A 61 4.69 -20.11 -0.48
N ARG A 62 4.31 -21.39 -0.56
CA ARG A 62 3.25 -21.95 0.29
C ARG A 62 3.59 -21.85 1.77
N GLU A 63 4.82 -22.19 2.15
CA GLU A 63 5.27 -22.08 3.54
C GLU A 63 5.29 -20.62 4.01
N GLY A 64 5.75 -19.69 3.17
CA GLY A 64 5.71 -18.26 3.46
C GLY A 64 4.27 -17.76 3.72
N ILE A 65 3.31 -18.20 2.91
CA ILE A 65 1.89 -17.86 3.07
C ILE A 65 1.32 -18.45 4.37
N ARG A 66 1.60 -19.72 4.69
CA ARG A 66 1.17 -20.33 5.97
C ARG A 66 1.76 -19.60 7.18
N SER A 67 3.04 -19.28 7.12
CA SER A 67 3.73 -18.52 8.16
C SER A 67 3.12 -17.13 8.33
N LEU A 68 2.82 -16.43 7.23
CA LEU A 68 2.16 -15.13 7.24
C LEU A 68 0.76 -15.21 7.86
N ALA A 69 -0.06 -16.21 7.50
CA ALA A 69 -1.38 -16.42 8.07
C ALA A 69 -1.30 -16.62 9.59
N GLY A 70 -0.40 -17.48 10.07
CA GLY A 70 -0.15 -17.66 11.50
C GLY A 70 0.30 -16.37 12.19
N ALA A 71 1.17 -15.58 11.56
CA ALA A 71 1.64 -14.31 12.09
C ALA A 71 0.55 -13.24 12.16
N PHE A 72 -0.36 -13.20 11.16
CA PHE A 72 -1.54 -12.35 11.16
C PHE A 72 -2.52 -12.75 12.28
N ASN A 73 -2.77 -14.05 12.44
CA ASN A 73 -3.61 -14.56 13.52
C ASN A 73 -3.04 -14.18 14.89
N ALA A 74 -1.72 -14.28 15.10
CA ALA A 74 -1.07 -13.86 16.34
C ALA A 74 -1.12 -12.34 16.59
N ALA A 75 -1.43 -11.55 15.56
CA ALA A 75 -1.55 -10.09 15.63
C ALA A 75 -3.00 -9.59 15.62
N CYS A 76 -3.99 -10.48 15.78
CA CYS A 76 -5.41 -10.14 15.71
C CYS A 76 -5.82 -9.56 14.34
N MET A 77 -5.22 -10.07 13.27
CA MET A 77 -5.58 -9.75 11.90
C MET A 77 -6.21 -10.96 11.23
N THR A 78 -7.39 -10.75 10.66
CA THR A 78 -8.19 -11.80 9.98
C THR A 78 -8.19 -11.63 8.46
N GLY A 79 -7.56 -10.59 7.92
CA GLY A 79 -7.47 -10.40 6.47
C GLY A 79 -6.54 -9.27 6.08
N GLY A 80 -6.29 -9.17 4.78
CA GLY A 80 -5.45 -8.15 4.18
C GLY A 80 -5.51 -8.15 2.66
N LYS A 81 -4.89 -7.12 2.08
CA LYS A 81 -4.73 -6.96 0.64
C LYS A 81 -3.29 -7.25 0.24
N ASP A 82 -3.09 -8.07 -0.79
CA ASP A 82 -1.77 -8.41 -1.33
C ASP A 82 -1.64 -7.88 -2.78
N PRO A 83 -1.09 -6.67 -2.96
CA PRO A 83 -1.03 -6.04 -4.27
C PRO A 83 0.21 -6.44 -5.07
N GLY A 84 0.04 -6.66 -6.37
CA GLY A 84 1.13 -6.90 -7.31
C GLY A 84 1.59 -8.36 -7.38
N ILE A 85 0.69 -9.31 -7.13
CA ILE A 85 1.02 -10.73 -7.16
C ILE A 85 1.23 -11.26 -8.58
N THR A 86 1.92 -12.40 -8.67
CA THR A 86 2.09 -13.15 -9.93
C THR A 86 1.20 -14.39 -9.95
N GLN A 87 1.10 -15.07 -11.10
CA GLN A 87 0.41 -16.37 -11.21
C GLN A 87 0.96 -17.39 -10.22
N ALA A 88 2.29 -17.46 -10.05
CA ALA A 88 2.89 -18.41 -9.12
C ALA A 88 2.46 -18.16 -7.66
N THR A 89 2.27 -16.90 -7.28
CA THR A 89 1.80 -16.51 -5.95
C THR A 89 0.31 -16.81 -5.77
N TRP A 90 -0.50 -16.57 -6.80
CA TRP A 90 -1.90 -16.99 -6.82
C TRP A 90 -2.06 -18.50 -6.63
N ASP A 91 -1.30 -19.28 -7.40
CA ASP A 91 -1.34 -20.75 -7.32
C ASP A 91 -0.92 -21.22 -5.91
N ALA A 92 0.08 -20.58 -5.30
CA ALA A 92 0.49 -20.88 -3.93
C ALA A 92 -0.60 -20.53 -2.90
N TYR A 93 -1.32 -19.41 -3.06
CA TYR A 93 -2.49 -19.09 -2.22
C TYR A 93 -3.60 -20.12 -2.39
N ALA A 94 -3.89 -20.52 -3.62
CA ALA A 94 -4.92 -21.51 -3.94
C ALA A 94 -4.60 -22.88 -3.33
N ASP A 95 -3.32 -23.30 -3.38
CA ASP A 95 -2.86 -24.54 -2.75
C ASP A 95 -3.04 -24.48 -1.21
N VAL A 96 -2.60 -23.39 -0.56
CA VAL A 96 -2.74 -23.24 0.91
C VAL A 96 -4.21 -23.16 1.32
N LEU A 97 -5.07 -22.56 0.50
CA LEU A 97 -6.52 -22.57 0.71
C LEU A 97 -7.08 -23.99 0.59
N ALA A 98 -6.69 -24.75 -0.42
CA ALA A 98 -7.14 -26.13 -0.63
C ALA A 98 -6.72 -27.07 0.51
N ASP A 99 -5.57 -26.82 1.13
CA ASP A 99 -5.09 -27.52 2.32
C ASP A 99 -5.86 -27.14 3.60
N GLY A 100 -6.67 -26.07 3.56
CA GLY A 100 -7.42 -25.55 4.71
C GLY A 100 -6.61 -24.64 5.64
N ASP A 101 -5.35 -24.37 5.31
CA ASP A 101 -4.40 -23.63 6.15
C ASP A 101 -4.48 -22.10 5.97
N LEU A 102 -5.19 -21.62 4.93
CA LEU A 102 -5.42 -20.19 4.73
C LEU A 102 -6.45 -19.69 5.76
N THR A 103 -5.96 -19.24 6.91
CA THR A 103 -6.75 -18.79 8.08
C THR A 103 -6.92 -17.27 8.15
N VAL A 104 -6.76 -16.61 6.99
CA VAL A 104 -6.93 -15.16 6.79
C VAL A 104 -7.61 -14.91 5.45
N ARG A 105 -8.33 -13.80 5.30
CA ARG A 105 -8.90 -13.38 4.01
C ARG A 105 -7.90 -12.55 3.22
N ILE A 106 -7.58 -12.99 2.02
CA ILE A 106 -6.64 -12.30 1.13
C ILE A 106 -7.38 -11.80 -0.11
N PHE A 107 -7.32 -10.48 -0.30
CA PHE A 107 -7.75 -9.81 -1.53
C PHE A 107 -6.50 -9.46 -2.34
N VAL A 108 -6.32 -10.11 -3.49
CA VAL A 108 -5.09 -9.92 -4.29
C VAL A 108 -5.30 -8.89 -5.38
N LEU A 109 -4.26 -8.14 -5.73
CA LEU A 109 -4.18 -7.45 -7.02
C LEU A 109 -3.10 -8.10 -7.87
N TRP A 110 -3.39 -8.39 -9.13
CA TRP A 110 -2.41 -8.84 -10.10
C TRP A 110 -1.41 -7.74 -10.41
N SER A 111 -0.13 -8.10 -10.60
CA SER A 111 0.82 -7.18 -11.20
C SER A 111 0.37 -6.82 -12.61
N ALA A 112 0.40 -5.54 -12.97
CA ALA A 112 0.17 -5.14 -14.34
C ALA A 112 1.23 -5.73 -15.27
N LEU A 113 0.84 -5.97 -16.53
CA LEU A 113 1.76 -6.36 -17.58
C LEU A 113 2.56 -5.15 -18.07
N ASP A 114 3.87 -5.34 -18.21
CA ASP A 114 4.74 -4.47 -19.00
C ASP A 114 4.77 -4.93 -20.45
N GLY A 115 4.66 -3.99 -21.38
CA GLY A 115 4.75 -4.29 -22.80
C GLY A 115 3.89 -3.36 -23.66
N PRO A 116 3.80 -3.64 -24.97
CA PRO A 116 2.96 -2.91 -25.90
C PRO A 116 1.49 -2.90 -25.45
N ILE A 117 0.78 -1.80 -25.71
CA ILE A 117 -0.60 -1.60 -25.24
C ILE A 117 -1.58 -2.70 -25.69
N GLU A 118 -1.38 -3.31 -26.86
CA GLU A 118 -2.24 -4.41 -27.33
C GLU A 118 -2.07 -5.68 -26.49
N GLU A 119 -0.86 -5.96 -26.00
CA GLU A 119 -0.62 -7.09 -25.08
C GLU A 119 -1.24 -6.79 -23.72
N VAL A 120 -1.15 -5.55 -23.25
CA VAL A 120 -1.81 -5.10 -22.01
C VAL A 120 -3.33 -5.26 -22.11
N ARG A 121 -3.96 -4.89 -23.24
CA ARG A 121 -5.39 -5.09 -23.45
C ARG A 121 -5.79 -6.57 -23.44
N ALA A 122 -5.06 -7.41 -24.18
CA ALA A 122 -5.30 -8.85 -24.19
C ALA A 122 -5.13 -9.47 -22.79
N TYR A 123 -4.16 -8.98 -22.01
CA TYR A 123 -3.97 -9.39 -20.63
C TYR A 123 -5.13 -8.92 -19.72
N ALA A 124 -5.59 -7.68 -19.87
CA ALA A 124 -6.73 -7.14 -19.12
C ALA A 124 -8.00 -7.97 -19.36
N GLU A 125 -8.29 -8.32 -20.61
CA GLU A 125 -9.43 -9.20 -20.96
C GLU A 125 -9.31 -10.59 -20.32
N ARG A 126 -8.12 -11.19 -20.37
CA ARG A 126 -7.85 -12.48 -19.72
C ARG A 126 -8.03 -12.40 -18.20
N LEU A 127 -7.54 -11.32 -17.58
CA LEU A 127 -7.71 -11.09 -16.15
C LEU A 127 -9.17 -10.88 -15.79
N ALA A 128 -9.93 -10.09 -16.56
CA ALA A 128 -11.35 -9.83 -16.31
C ALA A 128 -12.22 -11.11 -16.37
N ALA A 129 -11.84 -12.09 -17.20
CA ALA A 129 -12.51 -13.38 -17.22
C ALA A 129 -12.32 -14.20 -15.92
N PHE A 130 -11.25 -13.92 -15.17
CA PHE A 130 -10.87 -14.64 -13.95
C PHE A 130 -11.09 -13.84 -12.66
N THR A 131 -10.96 -12.52 -12.75
CA THR A 131 -10.86 -11.59 -11.62
C THR A 131 -12.20 -10.90 -11.46
N ARG A 132 -12.89 -11.23 -10.38
CA ARG A 132 -14.17 -10.63 -10.03
C ARG A 132 -14.05 -10.14 -8.60
N PRO A 133 -13.97 -8.81 -8.37
CA PRO A 133 -13.66 -8.28 -7.05
C PRO A 133 -14.64 -8.71 -5.95
N HIS A 134 -15.86 -9.11 -6.30
CA HIS A 134 -16.92 -9.53 -5.38
C HIS A 134 -17.15 -11.06 -5.32
N GLU A 135 -16.51 -11.84 -6.20
CA GLU A 135 -16.65 -13.30 -6.22
C GLU A 135 -15.36 -13.95 -5.70
N SER A 136 -15.49 -14.84 -4.73
CA SER A 136 -14.37 -15.61 -4.20
C SER A 136 -14.19 -16.93 -4.92
N THR A 137 -13.06 -17.58 -4.67
CA THR A 137 -12.78 -18.95 -5.13
C THR A 137 -13.51 -20.01 -4.30
N GLY A 138 -14.43 -19.63 -3.41
CA GLY A 138 -15.09 -20.55 -2.49
C GLY A 138 -15.71 -19.84 -1.29
N ASP A 139 -15.04 -19.90 -0.14
CA ASP A 139 -15.55 -19.42 1.16
C ASP A 139 -15.07 -18.00 1.53
N ASP A 140 -14.86 -17.15 0.52
CA ASP A 140 -14.47 -15.75 0.68
C ASP A 140 -13.14 -15.53 1.41
N ARG A 141 -12.24 -16.52 1.40
CA ARG A 141 -10.87 -16.39 1.93
C ARG A 141 -9.85 -15.92 0.91
N LEU A 142 -10.07 -16.17 -0.38
CA LEU A 142 -9.19 -15.72 -1.45
C LEU A 142 -10.03 -15.10 -2.55
N ILE A 143 -9.73 -13.84 -2.86
CA ILE A 143 -10.44 -13.05 -3.87
C ILE A 143 -9.42 -12.47 -4.85
N ALA A 144 -9.62 -12.76 -6.12
CA ALA A 144 -8.93 -12.09 -7.22
C ALA A 144 -9.56 -10.70 -7.41
N GLY A 145 -8.89 -9.68 -6.89
CA GLY A 145 -9.47 -8.39 -6.63
C GLY A 145 -9.30 -7.34 -7.72
N GLY A 146 -8.24 -7.38 -8.53
CA GLY A 146 -7.98 -6.36 -9.53
C GLY A 146 -6.52 -6.31 -9.99
N VAL A 147 -6.04 -5.13 -10.36
CA VAL A 147 -4.68 -4.92 -10.86
C VAL A 147 -3.97 -3.81 -10.08
N LYS A 148 -2.67 -4.01 -9.82
CA LYS A 148 -1.78 -3.02 -9.20
C LYS A 148 -0.96 -2.31 -10.28
N LEU A 149 -0.95 -0.98 -10.23
CA LEU A 149 -0.11 -0.10 -11.04
C LEU A 149 0.75 0.82 -10.16
N TYR A 150 1.74 1.46 -10.77
CA TYR A 150 2.64 2.40 -10.10
C TYR A 150 2.89 3.61 -10.98
N ILE A 151 2.59 4.82 -10.49
CA ILE A 151 2.94 6.06 -11.19
C ILE A 151 4.25 6.65 -10.68
N ASP A 152 4.63 6.46 -9.41
CA ASP A 152 5.87 7.02 -8.86
C ASP A 152 6.59 6.10 -7.85
N GLY A 153 7.70 6.62 -7.28
CA GLY A 153 8.52 5.94 -6.29
C GLY A 153 8.10 6.25 -4.84
N SER A 154 9.07 6.48 -3.96
CA SER A 154 8.84 6.67 -2.52
C SER A 154 9.24 8.03 -1.94
N GLY A 155 8.66 8.34 -0.79
CA GLY A 155 9.11 9.46 0.05
C GLY A 155 10.45 9.19 0.75
N GLY A 156 10.78 7.92 1.03
CA GLY A 156 12.05 7.55 1.68
C GLY A 156 13.26 7.75 0.78
N ALA A 157 13.13 7.45 -0.51
CA ALA A 157 14.20 7.61 -1.50
C ALA A 157 14.19 8.99 -2.21
N ARG A 158 13.20 9.85 -1.91
CA ARG A 158 12.95 11.13 -2.61
C ARG A 158 12.73 10.95 -4.12
N THR A 159 11.99 9.91 -4.49
CA THR A 159 11.70 9.52 -5.87
C THR A 159 10.21 9.65 -6.21
N ALA A 160 9.33 9.78 -5.22
CA ALA A 160 7.92 10.07 -5.44
C ALA A 160 7.76 11.43 -6.18
N TRP A 161 6.76 11.52 -7.06
CA TRP A 161 6.69 12.58 -8.06
C TRP A 161 5.98 13.82 -7.53
N LEU A 162 6.71 14.95 -7.51
CA LEU A 162 6.28 16.21 -6.92
C LEU A 162 6.24 17.34 -7.95
N TYR A 163 5.57 18.43 -7.56
CA TYR A 163 5.63 19.70 -8.27
C TYR A 163 6.92 20.48 -7.99
N ASP A 164 7.35 20.45 -6.72
CA ASP A 164 8.48 21.19 -6.20
C ASP A 164 9.65 20.28 -5.82
N ASP A 165 10.83 20.88 -5.66
CA ASP A 165 12.04 20.18 -5.26
C ASP A 165 11.85 19.51 -3.89
N TRP A 166 12.46 18.34 -3.72
CA TRP A 166 12.44 17.60 -2.46
C TRP A 166 13.17 18.36 -1.35
N ASN A 167 12.74 18.15 -0.10
CA ASN A 167 13.55 18.52 1.04
C ASN A 167 14.60 17.43 1.27
N ARG A 168 15.69 17.79 1.95
CA ARG A 168 16.67 16.86 2.51
C ARG A 168 17.04 17.33 3.90
N GLU A 169 17.21 16.39 4.83
CA GLU A 169 17.61 16.71 6.20
C GLU A 169 16.69 17.75 6.88
N PHE A 170 15.38 17.61 6.64
CA PHE A 170 14.28 18.41 7.15
C PHE A 170 14.17 19.81 6.52
N THR A 171 15.20 20.65 6.61
CA THR A 171 15.14 22.04 6.12
C THR A 171 15.93 22.29 4.85
N GLY A 172 16.85 21.40 4.49
CA GLY A 172 17.60 21.49 3.25
C GLY A 172 16.71 21.25 2.03
N THR A 173 17.19 21.69 0.87
CA THR A 173 16.56 21.44 -0.43
C THR A 173 17.46 20.52 -1.25
N ASP A 174 16.86 19.50 -1.86
CA ASP A 174 17.48 18.61 -2.83
C ASP A 174 17.26 19.20 -4.23
N THR A 175 18.00 20.28 -4.53
CA THR A 175 17.77 21.13 -5.70
C THR A 175 17.76 20.34 -7.00
N GLY A 176 16.70 20.50 -7.79
CA GLY A 176 16.49 19.82 -9.07
C GLY A 176 15.91 18.40 -8.95
N ASN A 177 15.81 17.83 -7.75
CA ASN A 177 15.15 16.55 -7.54
C ASN A 177 13.66 16.76 -7.21
N ARG A 178 12.77 16.34 -8.11
CA ARG A 178 11.31 16.37 -7.91
C ARG A 178 10.69 14.96 -7.93
N GLY A 179 11.54 13.93 -7.78
CA GLY A 179 11.20 12.58 -8.15
C GLY A 179 10.82 12.46 -9.62
N TYR A 180 10.21 11.34 -9.99
CA TYR A 180 9.90 11.04 -11.38
C TYR A 180 8.78 10.00 -11.48
N PRO A 181 8.04 9.99 -12.59
CA PRO A 181 7.13 8.89 -12.85
C PRO A 181 7.93 7.62 -13.17
N THR A 182 7.37 6.46 -12.84
CA THR A 182 7.98 5.14 -13.11
C THR A 182 8.12 4.85 -14.61
N MET A 183 7.26 5.46 -15.41
CA MET A 183 7.24 5.35 -16.88
C MET A 183 6.60 6.62 -17.49
N ASP A 184 6.47 6.64 -18.81
CA ASP A 184 5.75 7.72 -19.50
C ASP A 184 4.30 7.81 -18.97
N PRO A 185 3.87 8.98 -18.44
CA PRO A 185 2.54 9.10 -17.86
C PRO A 185 1.41 8.87 -18.87
N ASP A 186 1.56 9.23 -20.14
CA ASP A 186 0.50 9.00 -21.13
C ASP A 186 0.39 7.53 -21.53
N GLU A 187 1.52 6.81 -21.56
CA GLU A 187 1.51 5.35 -21.68
C GLU A 187 0.82 4.70 -20.47
N LEU A 188 1.11 5.16 -19.24
CA LEU A 188 0.46 4.63 -18.04
C LEU A 188 -1.05 4.93 -18.02
N ARG A 189 -1.50 6.11 -18.51
CA ARG A 189 -2.94 6.41 -18.68
C ARG A 189 -3.60 5.41 -19.63
N GLN A 190 -2.95 5.07 -20.73
CA GLN A 190 -3.48 4.07 -21.67
C GLN A 190 -3.61 2.69 -21.01
N ARG A 191 -2.61 2.29 -20.20
CA ARG A 191 -2.66 1.03 -19.44
C ARG A 191 -3.76 1.04 -18.38
N PHE A 192 -3.86 2.11 -17.59
CA PHE A 192 -4.94 2.30 -16.63
C PHE A 192 -6.31 2.15 -17.30
N ARG A 193 -6.49 2.82 -18.45
CA ARG A 193 -7.73 2.76 -19.22
C ARG A 193 -8.04 1.36 -19.74
N ALA A 194 -7.04 0.60 -20.20
CA ALA A 194 -7.24 -0.78 -20.64
C ALA A 194 -7.79 -1.68 -19.52
N TYR A 195 -7.29 -1.55 -18.29
CA TYR A 195 -7.82 -2.30 -17.14
C TYR A 195 -9.19 -1.79 -16.69
N HIS A 196 -9.40 -0.47 -16.69
CA HIS A 196 -10.70 0.13 -16.40
C HIS A 196 -11.79 -0.34 -17.36
N ASP A 197 -11.54 -0.26 -18.68
CA ASP A 197 -12.48 -0.67 -19.73
C ASP A 197 -12.79 -2.18 -19.67
N ALA A 198 -11.88 -2.99 -19.12
CA ALA A 198 -12.09 -4.41 -18.85
C ALA A 198 -12.89 -4.67 -17.56
N GLY A 199 -13.32 -3.63 -16.83
CA GLY A 199 -14.12 -3.74 -15.61
C GLY A 199 -13.32 -4.17 -14.37
N LEU A 200 -11.99 -3.97 -14.38
CA LEU A 200 -11.13 -4.35 -13.27
C LEU A 200 -10.97 -3.21 -12.26
N HIS A 201 -11.03 -3.54 -10.98
CA HIS A 201 -10.53 -2.65 -9.93
C HIS A 201 -9.03 -2.40 -10.15
N VAL A 202 -8.59 -1.15 -9.96
CA VAL A 202 -7.18 -0.76 -10.10
C VAL A 202 -6.74 -0.05 -8.83
N GLY A 203 -5.70 -0.59 -8.21
CA GLY A 203 -4.97 0.10 -7.15
C GLY A 203 -3.71 0.74 -7.73
N MET A 204 -3.66 2.08 -7.73
CA MET A 204 -2.51 2.83 -8.22
C MET A 204 -1.62 3.24 -7.04
N HIS A 205 -0.36 2.84 -7.06
CA HIS A 205 0.66 3.40 -6.18
C HIS A 205 0.92 4.86 -6.55
N ALA A 206 0.65 5.78 -5.62
CA ALA A 206 0.95 7.20 -5.76
C ALA A 206 1.29 7.82 -4.40
N ILE A 207 2.53 8.31 -4.25
CA ILE A 207 3.00 8.94 -3.01
C ILE A 207 3.07 10.46 -3.12
N GLY A 208 3.68 10.98 -4.19
CA GLY A 208 3.91 12.41 -4.36
C GLY A 208 2.64 13.15 -4.80
N ALA A 209 2.52 14.43 -4.43
CA ALA A 209 1.32 15.22 -4.74
C ALA A 209 0.98 15.22 -6.24
N ARG A 210 1.99 15.29 -7.12
CA ARG A 210 1.78 15.28 -8.58
C ARG A 210 1.34 13.91 -9.09
N ALA A 211 1.86 12.83 -8.52
CA ALA A 211 1.40 11.48 -8.82
C ALA A 211 -0.04 11.25 -8.38
N ILE A 212 -0.43 11.78 -7.22
CA ILE A 212 -1.79 11.66 -6.68
C ILE A 212 -2.77 12.45 -7.56
N ASP A 213 -2.45 13.70 -7.91
CA ASP A 213 -3.26 14.53 -8.82
C ASP A 213 -3.44 13.83 -10.17
N TRP A 214 -2.34 13.35 -10.77
CA TRP A 214 -2.39 12.59 -12.02
C TRP A 214 -3.27 11.32 -11.90
N THR A 215 -3.25 10.65 -10.75
CA THR A 215 -4.04 9.43 -10.53
C THR A 215 -5.53 9.72 -10.48
N VAL A 216 -5.95 10.75 -9.73
CA VAL A 216 -7.37 11.11 -9.64
C VAL A 216 -7.90 11.64 -10.98
N GLU A 217 -7.10 12.41 -11.71
CA GLU A 217 -7.42 12.87 -13.07
C GLU A 217 -7.58 11.67 -14.02
N SER A 218 -6.70 10.68 -13.94
CA SER A 218 -6.78 9.47 -14.78
C SER A 218 -8.03 8.64 -14.49
N ILE A 219 -8.45 8.56 -13.22
CA ILE A 219 -9.73 7.93 -12.84
C ILE A 219 -10.91 8.72 -13.43
N GLN A 220 -10.90 10.05 -13.32
CA GLN A 220 -11.95 10.92 -13.88
C GLN A 220 -12.04 10.80 -15.40
N GLU A 221 -10.91 10.84 -16.10
CA GLU A 221 -10.84 10.70 -17.56
C GLU A 221 -11.39 9.34 -18.03
N ALA A 222 -11.00 8.26 -17.36
CA ALA A 222 -11.50 6.92 -17.69
C ALA A 222 -13.01 6.80 -17.45
N LEU A 223 -13.51 7.28 -16.31
CA LEU A 223 -14.94 7.26 -15.99
C LEU A 223 -15.76 8.17 -16.91
N ALA A 224 -15.22 9.31 -17.34
CA ALA A 224 -15.87 10.18 -18.30
C ALA A 224 -16.02 9.50 -19.67
N ALA A 225 -15.04 8.69 -20.06
CA ALA A 225 -15.03 8.02 -21.34
C ALA A 225 -15.78 6.67 -21.33
N THR A 226 -15.70 5.92 -20.23
CA THR A 226 -16.37 4.63 -20.02
C THR A 226 -17.04 4.59 -18.63
N PRO A 227 -18.21 5.22 -18.45
CA PRO A 227 -18.90 5.30 -17.16
C PRO A 227 -19.14 3.94 -16.48
N THR A 228 -18.38 3.63 -15.44
CA THR A 228 -18.49 2.37 -14.69
C THR A 228 -18.50 2.62 -13.19
N ARG A 229 -19.63 2.36 -12.53
CA ARG A 229 -19.75 2.54 -11.08
C ARG A 229 -19.23 1.33 -10.30
N GLY A 230 -18.66 1.58 -9.13
CA GLY A 230 -18.33 0.55 -8.16
C GLY A 230 -17.07 -0.26 -8.47
N LEU A 231 -16.20 0.18 -9.39
CA LEU A 231 -14.88 -0.44 -9.58
C LEU A 231 -13.93 -0.16 -8.41
N ARG A 232 -14.27 0.80 -7.52
CA ARG A 232 -13.52 1.13 -6.30
C ARG A 232 -12.05 1.42 -6.54
N HIS A 233 -11.68 1.97 -7.71
CA HIS A 233 -10.28 2.33 -8.00
C HIS A 233 -9.68 3.10 -6.83
N SER A 234 -8.42 2.82 -6.51
CA SER A 234 -7.79 3.36 -5.31
C SER A 234 -6.43 3.97 -5.56
N ILE A 235 -6.08 4.83 -4.61
CA ILE A 235 -4.81 5.52 -4.52
C ILE A 235 -4.06 4.91 -3.34
N ILE A 236 -3.20 3.94 -3.62
CA ILE A 236 -2.34 3.27 -2.64
C ILE A 236 -1.28 4.26 -2.16
N HIS A 237 -1.13 4.35 -0.85
CA HIS A 237 -0.43 5.39 -0.09
C HIS A 237 -1.20 6.70 0.02
N SER A 238 -1.40 7.44 -1.09
CA SER A 238 -2.05 8.76 -1.04
C SER A 238 -1.45 9.65 0.06
N ASN A 239 -0.12 9.72 0.10
CA ASN A 239 0.63 10.23 1.26
C ASN A 239 0.42 11.73 1.46
N ILE A 240 0.56 12.54 0.41
CA ILE A 240 0.48 14.02 0.48
C ILE A 240 -0.43 14.58 -0.62
N PRO A 241 -1.73 14.24 -0.66
CA PRO A 241 -2.64 14.72 -1.68
C PRO A 241 -2.71 16.26 -1.65
N SER A 242 -2.86 16.86 -2.83
CA SER A 242 -3.24 18.28 -2.93
C SER A 242 -4.68 18.49 -2.46
N ASP A 243 -5.08 19.74 -2.24
CA ASP A 243 -6.48 20.05 -1.92
C ASP A 243 -7.40 19.69 -3.10
N HIS A 244 -6.91 19.85 -4.33
CA HIS A 244 -7.61 19.41 -5.53
C HIS A 244 -7.86 17.89 -5.52
N ALA A 245 -6.83 17.09 -5.23
CA ALA A 245 -6.99 15.64 -5.14
C ALA A 245 -7.94 15.22 -4.01
N LEU A 246 -7.89 15.88 -2.86
CA LEU A 246 -8.82 15.61 -1.76
C LEU A 246 -10.28 15.82 -2.18
N ASP A 247 -10.56 16.94 -2.84
CA ASP A 247 -11.91 17.25 -3.31
C ASP A 247 -12.32 16.28 -4.43
N ALA A 248 -11.44 15.99 -5.38
CA ALA A 248 -11.68 15.04 -6.46
C ALA A 248 -11.95 13.62 -5.96
N MET A 249 -11.20 13.13 -4.96
CA MET A 249 -11.45 11.83 -4.34
C MET A 249 -12.82 11.77 -3.67
N ALA A 250 -13.23 12.82 -2.96
CA ALA A 250 -14.55 12.87 -2.33
C ALA A 250 -15.68 12.84 -3.37
N GLU A 251 -15.54 13.58 -4.47
CA GLU A 251 -16.48 13.56 -5.59
C GLU A 251 -16.54 12.19 -6.27
N LEU A 252 -15.39 11.56 -6.54
CA LEU A 252 -15.30 10.22 -7.12
C LEU A 252 -15.98 9.16 -6.24
N GLN A 253 -15.80 9.21 -4.92
CA GLN A 253 -16.44 8.26 -4.01
C GLN A 253 -17.96 8.41 -4.06
N ARG A 254 -18.45 9.66 -3.99
CA ARG A 254 -19.89 9.96 -3.99
C ARG A 254 -20.56 9.60 -5.31
N ASP A 255 -19.94 9.97 -6.43
CA ASP A 255 -20.59 9.93 -7.74
C ASP A 255 -20.33 8.62 -8.49
N TRP A 256 -19.26 7.89 -8.13
CA TRP A 256 -18.84 6.70 -8.86
C TRP A 256 -18.52 5.49 -7.99
N GLY A 257 -18.33 5.65 -6.67
CA GLY A 257 -17.79 4.59 -5.83
C GLY A 257 -16.37 4.21 -6.27
N ALA A 258 -15.51 5.22 -6.46
CA ALA A 258 -14.10 5.10 -6.83
C ALA A 258 -13.27 6.21 -6.15
N GLY A 259 -11.95 6.21 -6.33
CA GLY A 259 -11.07 7.22 -5.74
C GLY A 259 -10.83 7.04 -4.23
N TYR A 260 -10.73 5.79 -3.77
CA TYR A 260 -10.50 5.49 -2.35
C TYR A 260 -9.01 5.58 -1.99
N PRO A 261 -8.62 6.39 -0.99
CA PRO A 261 -7.28 6.35 -0.44
C PRO A 261 -7.02 5.02 0.26
N GLU A 262 -5.82 4.45 0.06
CA GLU A 262 -5.30 3.31 0.81
C GLU A 262 -3.99 3.68 1.54
N PRO A 263 -4.05 4.51 2.60
CA PRO A 263 -2.86 5.03 3.28
C PRO A 263 -2.19 4.02 4.20
N SER A 264 -0.91 4.27 4.49
CA SER A 264 -0.14 3.50 5.47
C SER A 264 0.18 4.37 6.69
N PRO A 265 -0.69 4.40 7.74
CA PRO A 265 -0.49 5.29 8.89
C PRO A 265 0.86 5.08 9.58
N THR A 266 1.35 3.84 9.61
CA THR A 266 2.66 3.48 10.19
C THR A 266 3.85 4.19 9.56
N PHE A 267 3.69 4.83 8.39
CA PHE A 267 4.77 5.59 7.75
C PHE A 267 5.15 6.86 8.54
N THR A 268 4.23 7.47 9.29
CA THR A 268 4.57 8.58 10.20
C THR A 268 5.37 8.12 11.41
N TRP A 269 5.49 6.80 11.62
CA TRP A 269 6.14 6.20 12.77
C TRP A 269 7.42 5.46 12.42
N TRP A 270 7.30 4.28 11.81
CA TRP A 270 8.39 3.31 11.65
C TRP A 270 9.51 3.85 10.76
N ILE A 271 9.12 4.52 9.67
CA ILE A 271 10.00 5.27 8.78
C ILE A 271 9.79 6.79 8.92
N GLY A 272 9.19 7.19 10.04
CA GLY A 272 8.74 8.56 10.28
C GLY A 272 9.89 9.56 10.35
N ASP A 273 11.07 9.17 10.82
CA ASP A 273 12.21 10.10 10.84
C ASP A 273 12.70 10.42 9.43
N THR A 274 12.83 9.40 8.58
CA THR A 274 13.19 9.56 7.16
C THR A 274 12.14 10.39 6.42
N TYR A 275 10.86 10.12 6.66
CA TYR A 275 9.77 10.85 6.02
C TYR A 275 9.74 12.32 6.44
N ALA A 276 9.85 12.61 7.73
CA ALA A 276 9.96 13.98 8.21
C ALA A 276 11.16 14.69 7.56
N GLY A 277 12.34 14.05 7.55
CA GLY A 277 13.54 14.62 6.94
C GLY A 277 13.41 14.91 5.43
N ASN A 278 12.69 14.08 4.69
CA ASN A 278 12.55 14.24 3.24
C ASN A 278 11.37 15.14 2.84
N PHE A 279 10.27 15.17 3.60
CA PHE A 279 9.14 16.07 3.31
C PHE A 279 9.32 17.47 3.90
N GLY A 280 10.17 17.60 4.92
CA GLY A 280 10.43 18.87 5.59
C GLY A 280 9.21 19.42 6.34
N PRO A 281 9.35 20.59 6.96
CA PRO A 281 8.38 21.09 7.94
C PRO A 281 7.01 21.43 7.35
N GLU A 282 6.91 21.74 6.06
CA GLU A 282 5.64 22.12 5.43
C GLU A 282 4.88 20.91 4.90
N ARG A 283 5.52 20.04 4.10
CA ARG A 283 4.83 18.87 3.53
C ARG A 283 4.59 17.77 4.56
N ALA A 284 5.43 17.65 5.59
CA ALA A 284 5.19 16.68 6.66
C ALA A 284 3.84 16.90 7.35
N LEU A 285 3.37 18.15 7.49
CA LEU A 285 2.07 18.46 8.08
C LEU A 285 0.89 17.89 7.27
N ARG A 286 1.09 17.62 5.97
CA ARG A 286 0.08 17.08 5.05
C ARG A 286 0.18 15.56 4.86
N LEU A 287 1.15 14.90 5.48
CA LEU A 287 1.33 13.46 5.35
C LEU A 287 0.17 12.72 6.01
N ASN A 288 -0.40 11.71 5.32
CA ASN A 288 -1.52 10.90 5.81
C ASN A 288 -2.66 11.77 6.38
N PRO A 289 -3.36 12.57 5.55
CA PRO A 289 -4.26 13.61 6.02
C PRO A 289 -5.66 13.07 6.40
N PHE A 290 -5.72 12.29 7.47
CA PHE A 290 -6.93 11.56 7.89
C PHE A 290 -8.08 12.48 8.30
N ARG A 291 -7.79 13.63 8.94
CA ARG A 291 -8.84 14.59 9.29
C ARG A 291 -9.44 15.22 8.04
N SER A 292 -8.60 15.57 7.08
CA SER A 292 -9.05 16.10 5.79
C SER A 292 -9.93 15.11 5.02
N TYR A 293 -9.65 13.79 5.09
CA TYR A 293 -10.56 12.76 4.55
C TYR A 293 -11.90 12.73 5.31
N GLN A 294 -11.85 12.71 6.65
CA GLN A 294 -13.03 12.66 7.51
C GLN A 294 -13.98 13.85 7.30
N GLU A 295 -13.43 15.06 7.21
CA GLU A 295 -14.21 16.30 7.02
C GLU A 295 -14.93 16.36 5.66
N ARG A 296 -14.43 15.61 4.67
CA ARG A 296 -15.05 15.45 3.35
C ARG A 296 -16.03 14.28 3.28
N GLY A 297 -16.27 13.59 4.39
CA GLY A 297 -17.14 12.41 4.44
C GLY A 297 -16.60 11.22 3.67
N MET A 298 -15.29 11.18 3.42
CA MET A 298 -14.63 10.08 2.70
C MET A 298 -14.45 8.88 3.62
N ILE A 299 -14.42 7.68 3.02
CA ILE A 299 -13.88 6.48 3.66
C ILE A 299 -12.52 6.14 3.04
N TRP A 300 -11.67 5.45 3.79
CA TRP A 300 -10.35 4.99 3.35
C TRP A 300 -10.02 3.65 4.01
N ALA A 301 -9.14 2.88 3.37
CA ALA A 301 -8.69 1.58 3.87
C ALA A 301 -7.22 1.65 4.25
N SER A 302 -6.93 1.57 5.55
CA SER A 302 -5.55 1.67 6.02
C SER A 302 -4.81 0.34 5.93
N GLY A 303 -3.53 0.40 5.61
CA GLY A 303 -2.62 -0.74 5.56
C GLY A 303 -1.29 -0.48 6.26
N SER A 304 -0.42 -1.49 6.29
CA SER A 304 0.95 -1.37 6.79
C SER A 304 2.00 -1.32 5.68
N ASP A 305 1.64 -1.76 4.47
CA ASP A 305 2.59 -2.03 3.39
C ASP A 305 3.71 -2.98 3.83
N PHE A 306 3.37 -4.02 4.60
CA PHE A 306 4.34 -5.04 5.01
C PHE A 306 5.02 -5.66 3.76
N PHE A 307 6.33 -5.78 3.71
CA PHE A 307 7.31 -5.74 4.81
C PHE A 307 8.03 -4.41 5.03
N VAL A 308 7.51 -3.27 4.55
CA VAL A 308 8.10 -1.94 4.78
C VAL A 308 7.94 -1.51 6.24
N THR A 309 6.77 -1.72 6.83
CA THR A 309 6.50 -1.46 8.25
C THR A 309 5.81 -2.65 8.92
N PRO A 310 5.82 -2.73 10.27
CA PRO A 310 5.13 -3.79 11.00
C PRO A 310 3.63 -3.83 10.69
N PHE A 311 3.09 -5.04 10.47
CA PHE A 311 1.69 -5.21 10.09
C PHE A 311 0.62 -5.11 11.19
N PRO A 312 0.88 -5.40 12.50
CA PRO A 312 -0.20 -5.41 13.49
C PRO A 312 -1.01 -4.10 13.51
N ALA A 313 -2.33 -4.21 13.33
CA ALA A 313 -3.23 -3.07 13.13
C ALA A 313 -3.14 -2.01 14.24
N ARG A 314 -2.83 -2.43 15.48
CA ARG A 314 -2.60 -1.53 16.63
C ARG A 314 -1.57 -0.43 16.34
N TYR A 315 -0.52 -0.73 15.56
CA TYR A 315 0.49 0.24 15.20
C TYR A 315 -0.07 1.32 14.27
N GLY A 316 -0.90 0.91 13.31
CA GLY A 316 -1.58 1.83 12.39
C GLY A 316 -2.66 2.66 13.08
N VAL A 317 -3.44 2.05 13.98
CA VAL A 317 -4.43 2.76 14.81
C VAL A 317 -3.73 3.80 15.66
N TRP A 318 -2.69 3.42 16.40
CA TRP A 318 -1.87 4.35 17.17
C TRP A 318 -1.29 5.48 16.32
N ALA A 319 -0.68 5.16 15.17
CA ALA A 319 -0.05 6.16 14.31
C ALA A 319 -1.05 7.16 13.72
N SER A 320 -2.30 6.73 13.47
CA SER A 320 -3.40 7.60 13.00
C SER A 320 -3.82 8.64 14.02
N VAL A 321 -3.65 8.34 15.32
CA VAL A 321 -3.96 9.24 16.42
C VAL A 321 -2.74 10.08 16.82
N ALA A 322 -1.60 9.42 17.06
CA ALA A 322 -0.41 10.02 17.66
C ALA A 322 0.42 10.83 16.66
N ARG A 323 0.53 10.37 15.41
CA ARG A 323 1.35 10.99 14.34
C ARG A 323 2.79 11.31 14.78
N ARG A 324 3.47 10.38 15.47
CA ARG A 324 4.85 10.57 15.94
C ARG A 324 5.85 9.61 15.30
N PRO A 325 7.07 10.08 14.97
CA PRO A 325 8.15 9.24 14.48
C PRO A 325 8.67 8.29 15.58
N LEU A 326 9.43 7.27 15.18
CA LEU A 326 10.00 6.31 16.10
C LEU A 326 11.17 6.89 16.93
N LEU A 327 12.04 7.70 16.30
CA LEU A 327 13.28 8.17 16.92
C LEU A 327 13.25 9.65 17.35
N GLY A 328 12.36 10.46 16.76
CA GLY A 328 12.22 11.88 17.10
C GLY A 328 13.39 12.74 16.62
N VAL A 329 14.07 12.36 15.52
CA VAL A 329 15.27 13.04 15.00
C VAL A 329 15.02 14.54 14.75
N TYR A 330 13.80 14.89 14.32
CA TYR A 330 13.36 16.26 14.06
C TYR A 330 12.31 16.74 15.07
N GLY A 331 12.35 16.19 16.30
CA GLY A 331 11.39 16.44 17.36
C GLY A 331 10.27 15.40 17.42
N GLU A 332 9.44 15.49 18.46
CA GLU A 332 8.37 14.54 18.76
C GLU A 332 7.13 14.69 17.86
N ALA A 333 6.94 15.86 17.25
CA ALA A 333 5.73 16.19 16.48
C ALA A 333 6.01 16.89 15.13
N PRO A 334 6.90 16.36 14.26
CA PRO A 334 7.21 16.98 12.96
C PRO A 334 6.01 16.97 12.00
N TYR A 335 5.01 16.13 12.28
CA TYR A 335 3.78 15.98 11.49
C TYR A 335 2.59 16.81 11.99
N GLY A 336 2.73 17.46 13.16
CA GLY A 336 1.61 18.05 13.89
C GLY A 336 0.48 17.04 14.20
N THR A 337 -0.61 17.54 14.78
CA THR A 337 -1.79 16.73 15.15
C THR A 337 -3.07 17.18 14.45
N ALA A 338 -2.98 18.18 13.54
CA ALA A 338 -4.14 18.67 12.79
C ALA A 338 -4.79 17.58 11.94
N GLU A 339 -4.00 16.63 11.43
CA GLU A 339 -4.48 15.51 10.62
C GLU A 339 -4.76 14.23 11.43
N SER A 340 -4.79 14.31 12.76
CA SER A 340 -5.15 13.19 13.63
C SER A 340 -6.66 12.93 13.60
N VAL A 341 -7.01 11.65 13.67
CA VAL A 341 -8.39 11.16 13.93
C VAL A 341 -8.45 10.46 15.28
N ASP A 342 -9.66 10.21 15.78
CA ASP A 342 -9.85 9.42 17.01
C ASP A 342 -9.65 7.90 16.75
N ALA A 343 -9.53 7.14 17.83
CA ALA A 343 -9.28 5.69 17.76
C ALA A 343 -10.42 4.93 17.06
N GLU A 344 -11.68 5.36 17.23
CA GLU A 344 -12.82 4.74 16.56
C GLU A 344 -12.74 4.90 15.04
N THR A 345 -12.48 6.12 14.57
CA THR A 345 -12.29 6.44 13.15
C THR A 345 -11.10 5.67 12.57
N ALA A 346 -10.00 5.62 13.31
CA ALA A 346 -8.84 4.82 12.92
C ALA A 346 -9.21 3.32 12.80
N LEU A 347 -9.93 2.75 13.78
CA LEU A 347 -10.39 1.35 13.73
C LEU A 347 -11.31 1.06 12.54
N ARG A 348 -12.23 1.97 12.20
CA ARG A 348 -13.09 1.82 10.99
C ARG A 348 -12.25 1.66 9.72
N SER A 349 -11.13 2.39 9.61
CA SER A 349 -10.21 2.30 8.46
C SER A 349 -9.47 0.97 8.35
N PHE A 350 -9.32 0.22 9.45
CA PHE A 350 -8.73 -1.11 9.49
C PHE A 350 -9.78 -2.24 9.49
N THR A 351 -11.07 -1.90 9.51
CA THR A 351 -12.18 -2.87 9.65
C THR A 351 -13.20 -2.69 8.54
N VAL A 352 -14.33 -2.03 8.81
CA VAL A 352 -15.45 -1.93 7.86
C VAL A 352 -15.09 -1.18 6.58
N TRP A 353 -14.22 -0.18 6.62
CA TRP A 353 -13.79 0.54 5.40
C TRP A 353 -12.75 -0.24 4.61
N ALA A 354 -11.87 -1.00 5.28
CA ALA A 354 -10.99 -1.95 4.62
C ALA A 354 -11.80 -3.09 3.95
N ALA A 355 -12.82 -3.61 4.65
CA ALA A 355 -13.76 -4.59 4.11
C ALA A 355 -14.48 -4.04 2.86
N HIS A 356 -14.94 -2.78 2.89
CA HIS A 356 -15.48 -2.11 1.71
C HIS A 356 -14.47 -2.07 0.57
N GLN A 357 -13.22 -1.70 0.82
CA GLN A 357 -12.22 -1.66 -0.25
C GLN A 357 -11.87 -3.04 -0.82
N MET A 358 -12.11 -4.10 -0.05
CA MET A 358 -11.96 -5.51 -0.46
C MET A 358 -13.26 -6.15 -0.99
N PHE A 359 -14.36 -5.38 -1.15
CA PHE A 359 -15.68 -5.88 -1.58
C PHE A 359 -16.27 -6.94 -0.65
N LEU A 360 -16.00 -6.81 0.64
CA LEU A 360 -16.40 -7.73 1.70
C LEU A 360 -17.21 -7.05 2.82
N GLU A 361 -17.65 -5.81 2.66
CA GLU A 361 -18.36 -5.04 3.70
C GLU A 361 -19.66 -5.69 4.19
N ASP A 362 -20.32 -6.48 3.34
CA ASP A 362 -21.52 -7.23 3.69
C ASP A 362 -21.21 -8.55 4.40
N LYS A 363 -19.93 -8.92 4.50
CA LYS A 363 -19.47 -10.23 4.98
C LYS A 363 -18.54 -10.14 6.18
N VAL A 364 -17.75 -9.06 6.33
CA VAL A 364 -16.81 -8.84 7.44
C VAL A 364 -16.71 -7.35 7.80
N GLY A 365 -15.88 -7.02 8.79
CA GLY A 365 -15.56 -5.65 9.18
C GLY A 365 -16.48 -5.05 10.24
N THR A 366 -17.61 -5.69 10.53
CA THR A 366 -18.49 -5.38 11.68
C THR A 366 -19.00 -6.69 12.30
N ILE A 367 -19.46 -6.61 13.55
CA ILE A 367 -20.04 -7.74 14.29
C ILE A 367 -21.57 -7.66 14.19
N GLU A 368 -22.14 -8.30 13.18
CA GLU A 368 -23.58 -8.26 12.88
C GLU A 368 -24.08 -9.65 12.45
N PRO A 369 -25.34 -10.03 12.77
CA PRO A 369 -25.91 -11.28 12.30
C PRO A 369 -25.84 -11.39 10.76
N GLY A 370 -25.35 -12.54 10.27
CA GLY A 370 -25.19 -12.81 8.84
C GLY A 370 -23.77 -12.61 8.30
N LYS A 371 -22.89 -11.95 9.06
CA LYS A 371 -21.45 -11.80 8.72
C LYS A 371 -20.62 -12.95 9.26
N TYR A 372 -19.45 -13.18 8.67
CA TYR A 372 -18.48 -14.13 9.19
C TYR A 372 -17.97 -13.69 10.55
N ALA A 373 -17.79 -14.65 11.46
CA ALA A 373 -17.23 -14.41 12.79
C ALA A 373 -15.71 -14.30 12.72
N ASP A 374 -15.24 -13.18 12.17
CA ASP A 374 -13.85 -12.77 12.10
C ASP A 374 -13.61 -11.70 13.18
N LEU A 375 -13.04 -12.11 14.31
CA LEU A 375 -12.98 -11.29 15.53
C LEU A 375 -11.54 -11.16 16.02
N ALA A 376 -11.20 -9.94 16.42
CA ALA A 376 -10.01 -9.62 17.19
C ALA A 376 -10.40 -9.43 18.66
N VAL A 377 -9.66 -10.06 19.58
CA VAL A 377 -9.76 -9.82 21.01
C VAL A 377 -8.43 -9.30 21.52
N TRP A 378 -8.45 -8.08 22.04
CA TRP A 378 -7.30 -7.42 22.64
C TRP A 378 -7.45 -7.37 24.15
N ASP A 379 -6.32 -7.27 24.85
CA ASP A 379 -6.20 -7.20 26.31
C ASP A 379 -6.89 -5.98 26.94
N ARG A 380 -7.14 -4.94 26.14
CA ARG A 380 -7.74 -3.67 26.53
C ARG A 380 -8.72 -3.18 25.48
N ASP A 381 -9.58 -2.26 25.88
CA ASP A 381 -10.50 -1.57 24.97
C ASP A 381 -9.77 -0.41 24.26
N PRO A 382 -9.62 -0.46 22.92
CA PRO A 382 -8.90 0.58 22.17
C PRO A 382 -9.62 1.94 22.16
N LEU A 383 -10.89 2.02 22.58
CA LEU A 383 -11.63 3.27 22.62
C LEU A 383 -11.49 4.02 23.95
N SER A 384 -10.97 3.37 25.00
CA SER A 384 -10.88 3.94 26.35
C SER A 384 -9.45 4.08 26.89
N VAL A 385 -8.48 3.37 26.31
CA VAL A 385 -7.07 3.52 26.72
C VAL A 385 -6.47 4.86 26.26
N PRO A 386 -5.47 5.40 27.00
CA PRO A 386 -4.67 6.52 26.52
C PRO A 386 -4.02 6.21 25.16
N THR A 387 -3.84 7.24 24.33
CA THR A 387 -3.24 7.07 22.99
C THR A 387 -1.95 6.27 23.02
N GLU A 388 -1.03 6.54 23.95
CA GLU A 388 0.26 5.84 24.02
C GLU A 388 0.12 4.32 24.24
N GLU A 389 -0.93 3.89 24.92
CA GLU A 389 -1.16 2.48 25.23
C GLU A 389 -1.70 1.69 24.03
N LEU A 390 -2.29 2.35 23.03
CA LEU A 390 -2.82 1.68 21.82
C LEU A 390 -1.75 0.81 21.13
N ARG A 391 -0.52 1.32 21.09
CA ARG A 391 0.61 0.66 20.42
C ARG A 391 1.04 -0.63 21.12
N ASP A 392 0.83 -0.67 22.43
CA ASP A 392 1.33 -1.70 23.33
C ASP A 392 0.24 -2.74 23.66
N MET A 393 -0.92 -2.65 23.02
CA MET A 393 -2.00 -3.64 23.12
C MET A 393 -1.55 -5.01 22.59
N VAL A 394 -2.04 -6.06 23.21
CA VAL A 394 -1.67 -7.44 22.91
C VAL A 394 -2.89 -8.17 22.36
N CYS A 395 -2.66 -9.02 21.36
CA CYS A 395 -3.69 -9.91 20.86
C CYS A 395 -3.88 -11.07 21.85
N GLU A 396 -5.07 -11.21 22.42
CA GLU A 396 -5.42 -12.33 23.29
C GLU A 396 -6.03 -13.49 22.51
N MET A 397 -6.81 -13.20 21.47
CA MET A 397 -7.47 -14.23 20.69
C MET A 397 -7.85 -13.71 19.31
N THR A 398 -7.70 -14.58 18.31
CA THR A 398 -8.23 -14.35 16.96
C THR A 398 -9.21 -15.45 16.64
N VAL A 399 -10.43 -15.03 16.29
CA VAL A 399 -11.47 -15.90 15.76
C VAL A 399 -11.54 -15.65 14.27
N PHE A 400 -11.50 -16.71 13.48
CA PHE A 400 -11.61 -16.63 12.04
C PHE A 400 -12.68 -17.61 11.58
N ASN A 401 -13.69 -17.11 10.87
CA ASN A 401 -14.84 -17.88 10.42
C ASN A 401 -15.52 -18.69 11.56
N GLY A 402 -15.57 -18.11 12.77
CA GLY A 402 -16.17 -18.74 13.96
C GLY A 402 -15.26 -19.69 14.74
N GLU A 403 -14.07 -19.99 14.24
CA GLU A 403 -13.10 -20.87 14.89
C GLU A 403 -11.95 -20.09 15.52
N VAL A 404 -11.47 -20.53 16.68
CA VAL A 404 -10.33 -19.89 17.34
C VAL A 404 -9.04 -20.35 16.66
N VAL A 405 -8.40 -19.45 15.90
CA VAL A 405 -7.15 -19.71 15.16
C VAL A 405 -5.90 -19.25 15.89
N PHE A 406 -6.06 -18.45 16.94
CA PHE A 406 -4.98 -18.05 17.84
C PHE A 406 -5.50 -17.78 19.25
N ARG A 407 -4.72 -18.16 20.26
CA ARG A 407 -4.86 -17.73 21.66
C ARG A 407 -3.49 -17.28 22.15
N GLY A 408 -3.42 -16.07 22.72
CA GLY A 408 -2.24 -15.58 23.42
C GLY A 408 -2.06 -16.28 24.76
N ASP A 409 -0.85 -16.17 25.31
CA ASP A 409 -0.45 -16.90 26.53
C ASP A 409 -0.95 -16.26 27.85
N GLY A 410 -1.66 -15.13 27.79
CA GLY A 410 -2.18 -14.41 28.96
C GLY A 410 -1.18 -13.43 29.56
#